data_AF-A0A8J4T1Q7-F1
#
_entry.id   AF-A0A8J4T1Q7-F1
#
_cell.length_a   1.000
_cell.length_b   1.000
_cell.length_c   1.000
_cell.angle_alpha   90.00
_cell.angle_beta   90.00
_cell.angle_gamma   90.00
#
_symmetry.space_group_name_H-M   'P 1'
#
loop_
_entity.id
_entity.type
_entity.pdbx_description
1 polymer ?
#
loop_
_entity_poly.entity_id
_entity_poly.type
_entity_poly.pdbx_seq_one_letter_code
_entity_poly.pdbx_strand_id
1 'polypeptide(L)'
;MLLRHLIPQTQTLYSSFMTLACKMRSLFLPPGLPRSLIYPHQQTPDKTPVHHHNPEVGRLLKEELCGYPPYTARKIRHGFQDAIMIRDYKRRQVAAHFADLRLRLNAIRKNTILPKEIIDIASLQIASLPRDSCWTRIKNRCVVTSRRRGVQDRWRISRIIWRRYADYNKMSGALWGAWGSNTRSVRRHMFWPPPKNQMVEEYIKRYYKQISDG
;
A
#
# COMPACT_ATOMS: atom_id res chain seq x y z
N MET A 1 25.96 -44.92 50.18
CA MET A 1 24.52 -45.25 50.24
C MET A 1 23.78 -44.03 50.73
N LEU A 2 22.88 -43.46 49.92
CA LEU A 2 21.57 -42.91 50.31
C LEU A 2 20.98 -42.05 49.16
N LEU A 3 19.70 -42.33 48.88
CA LEU A 3 18.69 -41.48 48.24
C LEU A 3 18.81 -41.20 46.73
N ARG A 4 18.36 -42.16 45.90
CA ARG A 4 17.74 -41.91 44.59
C ARG A 4 16.68 -42.94 44.24
N HIS A 5 15.50 -42.85 44.87
CA HIS A 5 14.27 -43.43 44.30
C HIS A 5 13.09 -42.57 44.72
N LEU A 6 12.05 -42.56 43.86
CA LEU A 6 10.72 -41.95 43.99
C LEU A 6 10.47 -40.68 43.17
N ILE A 7 10.24 -40.86 41.86
CA ILE A 7 9.19 -40.13 41.11
C ILE A 7 8.57 -41.12 40.09
N PRO A 8 7.27 -41.49 40.21
CA PRO A 8 6.60 -42.33 39.22
C PRO A 8 5.95 -41.49 38.10
N GLN A 9 6.14 -41.95 36.87
CA GLN A 9 5.15 -42.03 35.78
C GLN A 9 4.05 -40.95 35.68
N THR A 10 4.37 -39.77 35.15
CA THR A 10 3.35 -38.81 34.67
C THR A 10 3.44 -38.49 33.17
N GLN A 11 4.38 -39.10 32.45
CA GLN A 11 4.64 -38.77 31.03
C GLN A 11 3.84 -39.61 30.01
N THR A 12 3.20 -40.71 30.43
CA THR A 12 2.50 -41.63 29.50
C THR A 12 1.04 -41.25 29.21
N LEU A 13 0.41 -40.40 30.04
CA LEU A 13 -0.99 -39.99 29.83
C LEU A 13 -1.12 -38.75 28.92
N TYR A 14 -0.06 -37.95 28.75
CA TYR A 14 -0.13 -36.74 27.92
C TYR A 14 -0.05 -37.02 26.41
N SER A 15 0.61 -38.13 26.01
CA SER A 15 0.75 -38.53 24.61
C SER A 15 -0.51 -39.19 24.02
N SER A 16 -1.31 -39.86 24.85
CA SER A 16 -2.59 -40.47 24.45
C SER A 16 -3.71 -39.42 24.26
N PHE A 17 -3.73 -38.35 25.06
CA PHE A 17 -4.71 -37.28 24.92
C PHE A 17 -4.48 -36.39 23.67
N MET A 18 -3.22 -36.11 23.31
CA MET A 18 -2.90 -35.34 22.10
C MET A 18 -3.16 -36.11 20.79
N THR A 19 -3.07 -37.45 20.82
CA THR A 19 -3.39 -38.29 19.65
C THR A 19 -4.90 -38.46 19.44
N LEU A 20 -5.71 -38.49 20.50
CA LEU A 20 -7.18 -38.53 20.40
C LEU A 20 -7.79 -37.20 19.94
N ALA A 21 -7.27 -36.06 20.41
CA ALA A 21 -7.77 -34.73 20.00
C ALA A 21 -7.51 -34.42 18.51
N CYS A 22 -6.39 -34.91 17.96
CA CYS A 22 -6.09 -34.78 16.53
C CYS A 22 -7.03 -35.65 15.66
N LYS A 23 -7.44 -36.82 16.18
CA LYS A 23 -8.32 -37.78 15.50
C LYS A 23 -9.79 -37.35 15.47
N MET A 24 -10.23 -36.55 16.45
CA MET A 24 -11.59 -35.98 16.48
C MET A 24 -11.76 -34.82 15.48
N ARG A 25 -10.70 -34.06 15.17
CA ARG A 25 -10.77 -32.94 14.21
C ARG A 25 -10.76 -33.38 12.75
N SER A 26 -10.32 -34.61 12.46
CA SER A 26 -10.33 -35.19 11.11
C SER A 26 -11.68 -35.81 10.71
N LEU A 27 -12.63 -35.96 11.63
CA LEU A 27 -13.92 -36.61 11.33
C LEU A 27 -14.99 -35.66 10.75
N PHE A 28 -14.77 -34.34 10.83
CA PHE A 28 -15.71 -33.32 10.36
C PHE A 28 -15.24 -32.50 9.16
N LEU A 29 -14.06 -32.79 8.63
CA LEU A 29 -13.56 -32.17 7.40
C LEU A 29 -13.69 -33.19 6.26
N PRO A 30 -14.31 -32.82 5.12
CA PRO A 30 -14.28 -33.69 3.96
C PRO A 30 -12.83 -34.02 3.59
N PRO A 31 -12.55 -35.24 3.10
CA PRO A 31 -11.19 -35.61 2.72
C PRO A 31 -10.66 -34.58 1.71
N GLY A 32 -9.44 -34.10 1.94
CA GLY A 32 -8.78 -33.19 1.01
C GLY A 32 -8.72 -33.84 -0.38
N LEU A 33 -9.07 -33.09 -1.42
CA LEU A 33 -9.02 -33.59 -2.79
C LEU A 33 -7.61 -34.14 -3.08
N PRO A 34 -7.48 -35.38 -3.57
CA PRO A 34 -6.19 -35.97 -3.88
C PRO A 34 -5.46 -35.11 -4.91
N ARG A 35 -4.15 -34.92 -4.71
CA ARG A 35 -3.32 -34.01 -5.52
C ARG A 35 -3.28 -34.41 -7.00
N SER A 36 -3.60 -35.66 -7.32
CA SER A 36 -3.77 -36.18 -8.68
C SER A 36 -5.01 -35.61 -9.41
N LEU A 37 -6.05 -35.21 -8.69
CA LEU A 37 -7.24 -34.55 -9.26
C LEU A 37 -7.05 -33.04 -9.45
N ILE A 38 -6.04 -32.45 -8.79
CA ILE A 38 -5.70 -31.05 -8.96
C ILE A 38 -4.89 -30.92 -10.25
N TYR A 39 -5.56 -30.51 -11.34
CA TYR A 39 -4.87 -30.21 -12.59
C TYR A 39 -3.74 -29.21 -12.32
N PRO A 40 -2.49 -29.49 -12.71
CA PRO A 40 -1.39 -28.56 -12.52
C PRO A 40 -1.67 -27.34 -13.39
N HIS A 41 -2.12 -26.24 -12.79
CA HIS A 41 -2.23 -24.98 -13.51
C HIS A 41 -0.83 -24.53 -13.90
N GLN A 42 -0.43 -24.78 -15.15
CA GLN A 42 0.74 -24.17 -15.73
C GLN A 42 0.49 -22.66 -15.78
N GLN A 43 1.29 -21.89 -15.04
CA GLN A 43 1.32 -20.43 -15.19
C GLN A 43 2.04 -20.11 -16.50
N THR A 44 1.33 -20.16 -17.63
CA THR A 44 1.80 -19.51 -18.85
C THR A 44 1.57 -18.00 -18.67
N PRO A 45 2.62 -17.15 -18.71
CA PRO A 45 2.40 -15.71 -18.70
C PRO A 45 1.62 -15.34 -19.96
N ASP A 46 0.63 -14.45 -19.83
CA ASP A 46 -0.14 -13.95 -20.98
C ASP A 46 0.82 -13.47 -22.07
N LYS A 47 0.65 -13.93 -23.31
CA LYS A 47 1.43 -13.46 -24.45
C LYS A 47 1.17 -11.96 -24.61
N THR A 48 2.21 -11.14 -24.46
CA THR A 48 2.11 -9.71 -24.79
C THR A 48 1.74 -9.57 -26.27
N PRO A 49 0.71 -8.78 -26.61
CA PRO A 49 0.32 -8.57 -28.00
C PRO A 49 1.49 -8.09 -28.86
N VAL A 50 1.51 -8.51 -30.12
CA VAL A 50 2.63 -8.34 -31.06
C VAL A 50 3.06 -6.86 -31.22
N HIS A 51 2.10 -5.93 -31.12
CA HIS A 51 2.36 -4.48 -31.21
C HIS A 51 3.17 -3.88 -30.05
N HIS A 52 3.48 -4.66 -29.01
CA HIS A 52 4.33 -4.24 -27.90
C HIS A 52 5.78 -4.74 -27.97
N HIS A 53 6.13 -5.55 -28.98
CA HIS A 53 7.49 -6.08 -29.13
C HIS A 53 8.28 -5.30 -30.20
N ASN A 54 8.61 -4.05 -29.90
CA ASN A 54 9.62 -3.33 -30.67
C ASN A 54 11.01 -3.70 -30.10
N PRO A 55 11.88 -4.40 -30.85
CA PRO A 55 13.19 -4.85 -30.36
C PRO A 55 14.12 -3.68 -30.00
N GLU A 56 13.98 -2.53 -30.66
CA GLU A 56 14.74 -1.31 -30.36
C GLU A 56 14.32 -0.73 -29.01
N VAL A 57 13.01 -0.63 -28.78
CA VAL A 57 12.45 -0.24 -27.47
C VAL A 57 12.89 -1.23 -26.39
N GLY A 58 12.94 -2.52 -26.70
CA GLY A 58 13.44 -3.56 -25.79
C GLY A 58 14.93 -3.37 -25.44
N ARG A 59 15.76 -3.01 -26.43
CA ARG A 59 17.19 -2.72 -26.24
C ARG A 59 17.39 -1.46 -25.38
N LEU A 60 16.73 -0.35 -25.72
CA LEU A 60 16.76 0.90 -24.96
C LEU A 60 16.35 0.70 -23.49
N LEU A 61 15.28 -0.07 -23.25
CA LEU A 61 14.84 -0.40 -21.90
C LEU A 61 15.83 -1.27 -21.11
N LYS A 62 16.64 -2.07 -21.81
CA LYS A 62 17.62 -2.97 -21.20
C LYS A 62 18.94 -2.25 -20.89
N GLU A 63 19.40 -1.39 -21.80
CA GLU A 63 20.71 -0.72 -21.76
C GLU A 63 20.65 0.61 -20.99
N GLU A 64 19.70 1.48 -21.31
CA GLU A 64 19.67 2.87 -20.78
C GLU A 64 18.79 3.02 -19.53
N LEU A 65 17.69 2.27 -19.43
CA LEU A 65 16.68 2.46 -18.37
C LEU A 65 16.66 1.31 -17.34
N CYS A 66 17.58 1.38 -16.38
CA CYS A 66 17.54 0.66 -15.09
C CYS A 66 17.40 -0.87 -15.21
N GLY A 67 18.02 -1.47 -16.24
CA GLY A 67 18.13 -2.91 -16.45
C GLY A 67 16.83 -3.62 -16.13
N TYR A 68 15.73 -3.23 -16.78
CA TYR A 68 14.41 -3.81 -16.58
C TYR A 68 14.53 -5.30 -16.93
N PRO A 69 14.68 -6.23 -15.97
CA PRO A 69 14.60 -7.61 -16.34
C PRO A 69 13.13 -7.87 -16.72
N PRO A 70 12.85 -8.86 -17.59
CA PRO A 70 11.51 -9.41 -17.65
C PRO A 70 11.04 -9.75 -16.22
N TYR A 71 9.73 -9.88 -16.02
CA TYR A 71 9.03 -10.05 -14.72
C TYR A 71 9.51 -11.21 -13.82
N THR A 72 10.63 -11.88 -14.14
CA THR A 72 11.22 -13.05 -13.51
C THR A 72 12.13 -12.77 -12.31
N ALA A 73 12.68 -11.56 -12.11
CA ALA A 73 13.56 -11.31 -10.94
C ALA A 73 12.80 -10.68 -9.76
N ARG A 74 12.29 -11.52 -8.84
CA ARG A 74 11.67 -11.13 -7.55
C ARG A 74 12.68 -10.82 -6.44
N LYS A 75 13.84 -10.21 -6.73
CA LYS A 75 14.73 -9.74 -5.65
C LYS A 75 14.34 -8.32 -5.26
N ILE A 76 13.92 -8.14 -4.01
CA ILE A 76 13.66 -6.81 -3.44
C ILE A 76 15.03 -6.12 -3.33
N ARG A 77 15.23 -4.99 -4.03
CA ARG A 77 16.44 -4.18 -3.87
C ARG A 77 16.44 -3.57 -2.47
N HIS A 78 17.60 -3.50 -1.81
CA HIS A 78 17.76 -2.74 -0.55
C HIS A 78 17.24 -1.31 -0.75
N GLY A 79 16.43 -0.81 0.19
CA GLY A 79 15.80 0.51 0.13
C GLY A 79 14.36 0.54 -0.40
N PHE A 80 13.83 -0.54 -0.99
CA PHE A 80 12.41 -0.64 -1.33
C PHE A 80 11.65 -1.53 -0.36
N GLN A 81 10.50 -1.06 0.13
CA GLN A 81 9.61 -1.83 1.00
C GLN A 81 9.02 -3.07 0.30
N ASP A 82 8.49 -2.92 -0.93
CA ASP A 82 7.82 -3.99 -1.67
C ASP A 82 8.28 -4.08 -3.13
N ALA A 83 8.15 -5.28 -3.72
CA ALA A 83 8.30 -5.49 -5.16
C ALA A 83 7.32 -4.66 -6.02
N ILE A 84 6.18 -4.25 -5.46
CA ILE A 84 5.22 -3.38 -6.14
C ILE A 84 5.78 -1.95 -6.26
N MET A 85 6.48 -1.47 -5.24
CA MET A 85 7.12 -0.15 -5.26
C MET A 85 8.24 -0.09 -6.30
N ILE A 86 9.02 -1.17 -6.43
CA ILE A 86 10.03 -1.32 -7.49
C ILE A 86 9.40 -1.22 -8.88
N ARG A 87 8.24 -1.86 -9.10
CA ARG A 87 7.50 -1.76 -10.36
C ARG A 87 7.03 -0.33 -10.64
N ASP A 88 6.53 0.39 -9.65
CA ASP A 88 6.11 1.79 -9.83
C ASP A 88 7.30 2.71 -10.10
N TYR A 89 8.43 2.50 -9.41
CA TYR A 89 9.67 3.23 -9.63
C TYR A 89 10.18 3.08 -11.07
N LYS A 90 10.23 1.85 -11.60
CA LYS A 90 10.61 1.59 -12.99
C LYS A 90 9.68 2.28 -13.99
N ARG A 91 8.36 2.25 -13.75
CA ARG A 91 7.38 2.97 -14.59
C ARG A 91 7.64 4.47 -14.62
N ARG A 92 7.97 5.07 -13.48
CA ARG A 92 8.27 6.51 -13.42
C ARG A 92 9.49 6.87 -14.25
N GLN A 93 10.55 6.04 -14.23
CA GLN A 93 11.72 6.26 -15.06
C GLN A 93 11.39 6.17 -16.56
N VAL A 94 10.70 5.09 -16.97
CA VAL A 94 10.30 4.92 -18.38
C VAL A 94 9.38 6.05 -18.83
N ALA A 95 8.42 6.45 -17.99
CA ALA A 95 7.53 7.56 -18.31
C ALA A 95 8.26 8.90 -18.40
N ALA A 96 9.27 9.15 -17.56
CA ALA A 96 10.09 10.36 -17.63
C ALA A 96 10.89 10.41 -18.94
N HIS A 97 11.49 9.29 -19.34
CA HIS A 97 12.25 9.20 -20.59
C HIS A 97 11.39 9.47 -21.84
N PHE A 98 10.20 8.86 -21.90
CA PHE A 98 9.31 8.99 -23.06
C PHE A 98 8.33 10.19 -22.95
N ALA A 99 8.48 11.06 -21.95
CA ALA A 99 7.53 12.14 -21.69
C ALA A 99 7.39 13.08 -22.90
N ASP A 100 8.52 13.55 -23.43
CA ASP A 100 8.55 14.53 -24.52
C ASP A 100 8.02 13.94 -25.83
N LEU A 101 8.42 12.71 -26.16
CA LEU A 101 7.92 12.00 -27.34
C LEU A 101 6.40 11.81 -27.27
N ARG A 102 5.88 11.37 -26.11
CA ARG A 102 4.43 11.21 -25.93
C ARG A 102 3.71 12.55 -25.99
N LEU A 103 4.29 13.64 -25.51
CA LEU A 103 3.70 14.97 -25.60
C LEU A 103 3.55 15.39 -27.06
N ARG A 104 4.63 15.28 -27.84
CA ARG A 104 4.65 15.61 -29.28
C ARG A 104 3.63 14.78 -30.08
N LEU A 105 3.63 13.47 -29.89
CA LEU A 105 2.69 12.58 -30.59
C LEU A 105 1.24 12.80 -30.19
N ASN A 106 0.98 13.10 -28.90
CA ASN A 106 -0.38 13.42 -28.47
C ASN A 106 -0.86 14.77 -28.99
N ALA A 107 0.03 15.74 -29.20
CA ALA A 107 -0.31 16.99 -29.85
C ALA A 107 -0.78 16.71 -31.29
N ILE A 108 0.02 15.98 -32.08
CA ILE A 108 -0.33 15.58 -33.45
C ILE A 108 -1.67 14.83 -33.49
N ARG A 109 -1.84 13.83 -32.62
CA ARG A 109 -3.05 13.00 -32.56
C ARG A 109 -4.33 13.77 -32.23
N LYS A 110 -4.23 14.86 -31.44
CA LYS A 110 -5.39 15.66 -31.00
C LYS A 110 -5.68 16.87 -31.90
N ASN A 111 -4.88 17.08 -32.94
CA ASN A 111 -5.07 18.20 -33.86
C ASN A 111 -6.26 17.94 -34.80
N THR A 112 -7.05 18.98 -35.07
CA THR A 112 -8.17 18.95 -36.02
C THR A 112 -7.79 19.44 -37.43
N ILE A 113 -6.65 20.11 -37.56
CA ILE A 113 -6.20 20.77 -38.80
C ILE A 113 -5.42 19.80 -39.71
N LEU A 114 -4.75 18.81 -39.13
CA LEU A 114 -3.88 17.89 -39.87
C LEU A 114 -4.69 16.86 -40.67
N PRO A 115 -4.15 16.35 -41.79
CA PRO A 115 -4.76 15.24 -42.51
C PRO A 115 -4.86 13.99 -41.63
N LYS A 116 -5.91 13.20 -41.86
CA LYS A 116 -6.21 11.99 -41.07
C LYS A 116 -5.07 10.98 -41.07
N GLU A 117 -4.39 10.82 -42.21
CA GLU A 117 -3.27 9.90 -42.36
C GLU A 117 -2.14 10.16 -41.35
N ILE A 118 -1.79 11.43 -41.11
CA ILE A 118 -0.75 11.79 -40.14
C ILE A 118 -1.21 11.51 -38.70
N ILE A 119 -2.49 11.74 -38.41
CA ILE A 119 -3.12 11.44 -37.11
C ILE A 119 -3.12 9.93 -36.85
N ASP A 120 -3.40 9.13 -37.88
CA ASP A 120 -3.41 7.67 -37.81
C ASP A 120 -1.99 7.13 -37.58
N ILE A 121 -1.00 7.64 -38.31
CA ILE A 121 0.43 7.31 -38.09
C ILE A 121 0.86 7.67 -36.67
N ALA A 122 0.53 8.86 -36.17
CA ALA A 122 0.86 9.25 -34.80
C ALA A 122 0.17 8.35 -33.76
N SER A 123 -1.05 7.88 -34.04
CA SER A 123 -1.77 6.95 -33.17
C SER A 123 -1.09 5.58 -33.13
N LEU A 124 -0.63 5.08 -34.27
CA LEU A 124 0.15 3.83 -34.37
C LEU A 124 1.50 3.96 -33.63
N GLN A 125 2.19 5.09 -33.78
CA GLN A 125 3.43 5.37 -33.06
C GLN A 125 3.23 5.44 -31.54
N ILE A 126 2.13 6.03 -31.06
CA ILE A 126 1.82 6.03 -29.62
C ILE A 126 1.54 4.62 -29.10
N ALA A 127 0.94 3.75 -29.93
CA ALA A 127 0.62 2.37 -29.58
C ALA A 127 1.87 1.46 -29.57
N SER A 128 2.88 1.76 -30.40
CA SER A 128 4.14 1.01 -30.46
C SER A 128 5.09 1.32 -29.29
N LEU A 129 4.93 2.48 -28.64
CA LEU A 129 5.68 2.84 -27.43
C LEU A 129 5.46 1.84 -26.29
N PRO A 130 6.43 1.68 -25.38
CA PRO A 130 6.31 0.71 -24.30
C PRO A 130 5.15 1.10 -23.38
N ARG A 131 4.32 0.12 -22.99
CA ARG A 131 3.10 0.36 -22.20
C ARG A 131 3.34 1.14 -20.91
N ASP A 132 4.48 0.89 -20.25
CA ASP A 132 4.84 1.53 -18.99
C ASP A 132 5.29 3.00 -19.14
N SER A 133 5.46 3.50 -20.37
CA SER A 133 5.65 4.94 -20.65
C SER A 133 4.39 5.78 -20.37
N CYS A 134 3.22 5.16 -20.27
CA CYS A 134 1.96 5.87 -20.09
C CYS A 134 1.82 6.42 -18.67
N TRP A 135 1.72 7.74 -18.54
CA TRP A 135 1.61 8.45 -17.25
C TRP A 135 0.44 7.98 -16.38
N THR A 136 -0.68 7.55 -16.98
CA THR A 136 -1.89 7.11 -16.25
C THR A 136 -1.67 5.86 -15.39
N ARG A 137 -0.61 5.09 -15.68
CA ARG A 137 -0.25 3.86 -14.96
C ARG A 137 0.51 4.13 -13.67
N ILE A 138 1.13 5.29 -13.53
CA ILE A 138 1.86 5.69 -12.32
C ILE A 138 0.84 5.86 -11.20
N LYS A 139 1.17 5.37 -10.00
CA LYS A 139 0.35 5.57 -8.81
C LYS A 139 1.16 6.20 -7.69
N ASN A 140 0.57 7.17 -7.00
CA ASN A 140 1.16 7.71 -5.78
C ASN A 140 1.11 6.65 -4.69
N ARG A 141 2.27 6.33 -4.14
CA ARG A 141 2.47 5.35 -3.08
C ARG A 141 3.14 6.03 -1.90
N CYS A 142 2.90 5.48 -0.71
CA CYS A 142 3.67 5.86 0.47
C CYS A 142 5.15 5.50 0.25
N VAL A 143 6.04 6.47 0.44
CA VAL A 143 7.50 6.24 0.32
C VAL A 143 8.01 5.25 1.36
N VAL A 144 7.45 5.28 2.58
CA VAL A 144 7.87 4.41 3.69
C VAL A 144 7.30 3.00 3.57
N THR A 145 5.98 2.88 3.37
CA THR A 145 5.27 1.60 3.47
C THR A 145 4.76 1.04 2.14
N SER A 146 4.99 1.70 1.00
CA SER A 146 4.48 1.30 -0.33
C SER A 146 2.93 1.25 -0.45
N ARG A 147 2.19 1.63 0.60
CA ARG A 147 0.72 1.67 0.62
C ARG A 147 0.15 2.47 -0.55
N ARG A 148 -0.78 1.87 -1.29
CA ARG A 148 -1.39 2.44 -2.50
C ARG A 148 -2.45 3.51 -2.25
N ARG A 149 -3.20 3.43 -1.15
CA ARG A 149 -4.38 4.28 -0.88
C ARG A 149 -4.17 5.18 0.33
N GLY A 150 -4.88 6.29 0.36
CA GLY A 150 -4.81 7.27 1.46
C GLY A 150 -3.40 7.78 1.65
N VAL A 151 -2.75 8.15 0.55
CA VAL A 151 -1.44 8.81 0.52
C VAL A 151 -1.71 10.30 0.42
N GLN A 152 -1.09 11.09 1.29
CA GLN A 152 -1.16 12.54 1.19
C GLN A 152 -0.12 13.00 0.17
N ASP A 153 -0.55 13.62 -0.93
CA ASP A 153 0.33 13.93 -2.07
C ASP A 153 1.45 14.92 -1.72
N ARG A 154 1.16 15.92 -0.86
CA ARG A 154 2.14 16.92 -0.40
C ARG A 154 3.37 16.29 0.25
N TRP A 155 3.19 15.28 1.09
CA TRP A 155 4.27 14.62 1.83
C TRP A 155 4.65 13.24 1.26
N ARG A 156 3.86 12.70 0.31
CA ARG A 156 4.01 11.36 -0.29
C ARG A 156 4.03 10.21 0.73
N ILE A 157 3.29 10.38 1.82
CA ILE A 157 3.24 9.44 2.94
C ILE A 157 1.79 8.97 3.16
N SER A 158 1.60 7.72 3.59
CA SER A 158 0.27 7.19 3.92
C SER A 158 -0.32 7.87 5.16
N ARG A 159 -1.65 7.92 5.26
CA ARG A 159 -2.38 8.46 6.43
C ARG A 159 -1.93 7.90 7.78
N ILE A 160 -1.47 6.64 7.83
CA ILE A 160 -1.05 5.97 9.07
C ILE A 160 0.29 6.55 9.53
N ILE A 161 1.26 6.62 8.62
CA ILE A 161 2.58 7.19 8.91
C ILE A 161 2.48 8.71 9.09
N TRP A 162 1.63 9.39 8.34
CA TRP A 162 1.37 10.81 8.49
C TRP A 162 0.84 11.12 9.90
N ARG A 163 -0.16 10.38 10.38
CA ARG A 163 -0.67 10.51 11.76
C ARG A 163 0.42 10.23 12.78
N ARG A 164 1.18 9.14 12.61
CA ARG A 164 2.33 8.84 13.48
C ARG A 164 3.30 10.03 13.57
N TYR A 165 3.69 10.62 12.45
CA TYR A 165 4.60 11.76 12.48
C TYR A 165 3.98 13.04 13.04
N ALA A 166 2.68 13.27 12.83
CA ALA A 166 1.96 14.39 13.44
C ALA A 166 1.87 14.23 14.97
N ASP A 167 1.46 13.06 15.45
CA ASP A 167 1.23 12.79 16.87
C ASP A 167 2.53 12.86 17.70
N TYR A 168 3.66 12.47 17.11
CA TYR A 168 4.99 12.58 17.73
C TYR A 168 5.69 13.92 17.42
N ASN A 169 4.98 14.93 16.91
CA ASN A 169 5.52 16.26 16.57
C ASN A 169 6.77 16.24 15.66
N LYS A 170 6.86 15.24 14.77
CA LYS A 170 7.95 15.11 13.77
C LYS A 170 7.69 15.88 12.48
N MET A 171 6.51 16.50 12.33
CA MET A 171 6.17 17.37 11.20
C MET A 171 5.94 18.80 11.67
N SER A 172 6.61 19.75 11.01
CA SER A 172 6.43 21.18 11.27
C SER A 172 5.03 21.65 10.88
N GLY A 173 4.34 22.36 11.78
CA GLY A 173 3.04 22.97 11.52
C GLY A 173 1.86 22.01 11.44
N ALA A 174 2.06 20.72 11.74
CA ALA A 174 0.99 19.76 11.87
C ALA A 174 0.44 19.80 13.31
N LEU A 175 -0.69 20.47 13.50
CA LEU A 175 -1.41 20.51 14.76
C LEU A 175 -2.73 19.75 14.63
N TRP A 176 -3.31 19.37 15.76
CA TRP A 176 -4.68 18.86 15.78
C TRP A 176 -5.64 19.95 15.35
N GLY A 177 -6.55 19.62 14.42
CA GLY A 177 -7.63 20.52 14.03
C GLY A 177 -8.62 20.65 15.18
N ALA A 178 -8.51 21.72 15.96
CA ALA A 178 -9.48 22.08 16.98
C ALA A 178 -10.38 23.18 16.42
N TRP A 179 -11.63 22.83 16.16
CA TRP A 179 -12.65 23.80 15.76
C TRP A 179 -13.49 24.11 16.99
N GLY A 180 -13.32 25.32 17.51
CA GLY A 180 -14.25 25.87 18.48
C GLY A 180 -15.55 26.20 17.76
N SER A 181 -16.46 25.22 17.67
CA SER A 181 -17.84 25.64 17.59
C SER A 181 -18.19 26.17 18.97
N ASN A 182 -18.89 27.30 19.05
CA ASN A 182 -19.74 27.59 20.21
C ASN A 182 -20.87 26.54 20.28
N THR A 183 -20.55 25.24 20.19
CA THR A 183 -21.47 24.16 20.49
C THR A 183 -21.56 24.14 21.99
N ARG A 184 -22.75 24.44 22.50
CA ARG A 184 -23.15 23.92 23.80
C ARG A 184 -22.96 22.41 23.71
N SER A 185 -21.87 21.90 24.29
CA SER A 185 -21.69 20.46 24.50
C SER A 185 -22.99 19.94 25.11
N VAL A 186 -23.54 18.87 24.55
CA VAL A 186 -24.73 18.21 25.11
C VAL A 186 -24.46 17.71 26.54
N ARG A 187 -23.19 17.63 26.96
CA ARG A 187 -22.76 17.68 28.36
C ARG A 187 -22.78 19.12 28.87
N ARG A 188 -24.00 19.51 29.25
CA ARG A 188 -24.45 20.62 30.09
C ARG A 188 -23.37 21.51 30.75
N HIS A 189 -23.38 22.79 30.33
CA HIS A 189 -23.10 24.01 31.12
C HIS A 189 -21.67 24.57 31.27
N MET A 190 -20.76 24.36 30.32
CA MET A 190 -19.50 25.13 30.27
C MET A 190 -19.18 25.65 28.86
N PHE A 191 -18.80 26.93 28.77
CA PHE A 191 -18.27 27.59 27.56
C PHE A 191 -16.73 27.51 27.54
N TRP A 192 -16.11 27.16 26.42
CA TRP A 192 -14.63 27.25 26.30
C TRP A 192 -14.26 28.21 25.16
N PRO A 193 -13.40 29.21 25.39
CA PRO A 193 -12.64 29.53 26.61
C PRO A 193 -13.53 30.04 27.79
N PRO A 194 -13.04 29.99 29.04
CA PRO A 194 -13.80 30.47 30.20
C PRO A 194 -14.19 31.94 30.03
N PRO A 195 -15.41 32.33 30.45
CA PRO A 195 -15.85 33.72 30.36
C PRO A 195 -14.92 34.62 31.19
N LYS A 196 -14.58 35.80 30.66
CA LYS A 196 -13.62 36.74 31.27
C LYS A 196 -13.96 37.17 32.70
N ASN A 197 -15.21 37.00 33.12
CA ASN A 197 -15.74 37.45 34.40
C ASN A 197 -15.61 36.40 35.51
N GLN A 198 -14.96 35.25 35.26
CA GLN A 198 -14.77 34.18 36.25
C GLN A 198 -13.30 33.84 36.43
N MET A 199 -12.91 33.47 37.64
CA MET A 199 -11.57 32.96 37.94
C MET A 199 -11.37 31.58 37.28
N VAL A 200 -10.24 31.41 36.60
CA VAL A 200 -9.91 30.17 35.86
C VAL A 200 -9.89 28.95 36.81
N GLU A 201 -9.38 29.12 38.03
CA GLU A 201 -9.33 28.05 39.04
C GLU A 201 -10.72 27.56 39.46
N GLU A 202 -11.65 28.48 39.68
CA GLU A 202 -13.03 28.17 40.05
C GLU A 202 -13.77 27.46 38.91
N TYR A 203 -13.49 27.87 37.67
CA TYR A 203 -13.97 27.23 36.46
C TYR A 203 -13.49 25.78 36.35
N ILE A 204 -12.18 25.54 36.54
CA ILE A 204 -11.58 24.21 36.49
C ILE A 204 -12.13 23.30 37.59
N LYS A 205 -12.30 23.79 38.83
CA LYS A 205 -12.90 23.02 39.93
C LYS A 205 -14.33 22.59 39.61
N ARG A 206 -15.13 23.48 39.01
CA ARG A 206 -16.52 23.20 38.62
C ARG A 206 -16.62 22.16 37.50
N TYR A 207 -15.67 22.17 36.56
CA TYR A 207 -15.52 21.16 35.51
C TYR A 207 -15.27 19.76 36.08
N TYR A 208 -14.27 19.60 36.95
CA TYR A 208 -13.94 18.30 37.54
C TYR A 208 -15.07 17.76 38.43
N LYS A 209 -15.77 18.63 39.17
CA LYS A 209 -16.93 18.25 39.99
C LYS A 209 -18.11 17.73 39.15
N GLN A 210 -18.33 18.29 37.96
CA GLN A 210 -19.40 17.81 37.07
C GLN A 210 -19.04 16.51 36.32
N ILE A 211 -17.75 16.19 36.19
CA ILE A 211 -17.29 14.92 35.61
C ILE A 211 -17.40 13.78 36.63
N SER A 212 -17.24 14.06 37.92
CA SER A 212 -17.35 13.04 38.98
C SER A 212 -18.77 12.57 39.26
N ASP A 213 -19.78 13.36 38.88
CA ASP A 213 -21.20 13.11 39.19
C ASP A 213 -21.94 12.35 38.06
N GLY A 214 -21.23 11.78 37.08
CA GLY A 214 -21.79 11.09 35.90
C GLY A 214 -21.24 9.69 35.65
#